data_AF-A0A2M8NG81-F1
#
_entry.id   AF-A0A2M8NG81-F1
#
_cell.length_a   1.000
_cell.length_b   1.000
_cell.length_c   1.000
_cell.angle_alpha   90.00
_cell.angle_beta   90.00
_cell.angle_gamma   90.00
#
_symmetry.space_group_name_H-M   'P 1'
#
loop_
_entity.id
_entity.type
_entity.pdbx_description
1 polymer ?
#
loop_
_entity_poly.entity_id
_entity_poly.type
_entity_poly.pdbx_seq_one_letter_code
_entity_poly.pdbx_strand_id
1 'polypeptide(L)'
;MKKHWIGWIAVLLLTASAVSAQQGSFTPSGDIFYGEEIIDRIDDERFFDSWRFFARANDIFLIRMTASEGLAPLIGVLNPGGNLLVSSGDTPPNGEATARFTAPEEGFYLIIATRMGNENGETVGAYTLRIDWLNAPPTRDPAYQDVIFDCAGQSAATALTLLLYPD
;
A
#
# COMPACT_ATOMS: atom_id res chain seq x y z
N MET A 1 -24.92 -24.92 -73.10
CA MET A 1 -24.15 -23.71 -72.74
C MET A 1 -23.96 -23.71 -71.22
N LYS A 2 -22.70 -23.73 -70.74
CA LYS A 2 -22.15 -23.20 -69.45
C LYS A 2 -22.90 -23.50 -68.11
N LYS A 3 -22.32 -23.77 -66.93
CA LYS A 3 -20.96 -23.99 -66.38
C LYS A 3 -21.11 -24.01 -64.82
N HIS A 4 -20.62 -25.07 -64.13
CA HIS A 4 -20.17 -25.20 -62.70
C HIS A 4 -21.14 -24.95 -61.51
N TRP A 5 -21.27 -25.78 -60.46
CA TRP A 5 -20.39 -26.34 -59.39
C TRP A 5 -20.28 -25.43 -58.13
N ILE A 6 -20.35 -26.06 -56.94
CA ILE A 6 -19.99 -25.65 -55.55
C ILE A 6 -21.18 -24.99 -54.80
N GLY A 7 -21.75 -25.49 -53.70
CA GLY A 7 -21.22 -26.24 -52.57
C GLY A 7 -20.88 -25.27 -51.42
N TRP A 8 -21.79 -25.01 -50.47
CA TRP A 8 -21.44 -24.20 -49.29
C TRP A 8 -22.06 -24.77 -48.00
N ILE A 9 -21.18 -25.36 -47.20
CA ILE A 9 -21.31 -25.62 -45.78
C ILE A 9 -21.42 -24.26 -45.08
N ALA A 10 -22.50 -24.03 -44.33
CA ALA A 10 -22.61 -22.87 -43.47
C ALA A 10 -21.75 -23.12 -42.22
N VAL A 11 -20.50 -22.61 -42.22
CA VAL A 11 -19.69 -22.53 -41.00
C VAL A 11 -20.16 -21.30 -40.23
N LEU A 12 -20.91 -21.54 -39.15
CA LEU A 12 -21.34 -20.51 -38.22
C LEU A 12 -20.13 -20.13 -37.34
N LEU A 13 -19.43 -19.05 -37.72
CA LEU A 13 -18.38 -18.44 -36.91
C LEU A 13 -19.03 -17.75 -35.70
N LEU A 14 -19.12 -18.48 -34.58
CA LEU A 14 -19.31 -17.89 -33.26
C LEU A 14 -18.07 -17.05 -32.94
N THR A 15 -18.14 -15.74 -33.20
CA THR A 15 -17.15 -14.81 -32.68
C THR A 15 -17.33 -14.74 -31.17
N ALA A 16 -16.49 -15.45 -30.43
CA ALA A 16 -16.32 -15.20 -29.02
C ALA A 16 -15.69 -13.81 -28.88
N SER A 17 -16.51 -12.80 -28.59
CA SER A 17 -16.00 -11.52 -28.13
C SER A 17 -15.36 -11.78 -26.77
N ALA A 18 -14.03 -11.84 -26.71
CA ALA A 18 -13.34 -11.65 -25.46
C ALA A 18 -13.69 -10.24 -25.00
N VAL A 19 -14.60 -10.13 -24.02
CA VAL A 19 -14.76 -8.89 -23.28
C VAL A 19 -13.46 -8.73 -22.51
N SER A 20 -12.52 -7.98 -23.08
CA SER A 20 -11.39 -7.49 -22.31
C SER A 20 -11.97 -6.63 -21.21
N ALA A 21 -12.00 -7.13 -19.98
CA ALA A 21 -12.17 -6.29 -18.82
C ALA A 21 -11.02 -5.27 -18.89
N GLN A 22 -11.32 -4.04 -19.32
CA GLN A 22 -10.42 -2.92 -19.10
C GLN A 22 -10.27 -2.83 -17.59
N GLN A 23 -9.19 -3.41 -17.08
CA GLN A 23 -8.71 -3.13 -15.74
C GLN A 23 -8.45 -1.63 -15.74
N GLY A 24 -9.40 -0.85 -15.26
CA GLY A 24 -9.23 0.58 -15.07
C GLY A 24 -7.94 0.76 -14.30
N SER A 25 -6.98 1.46 -14.90
CA SER A 25 -5.69 1.68 -14.28
C SER A 25 -5.91 2.62 -13.09
N PHE A 26 -6.09 2.04 -11.90
CA PHE A 26 -6.18 2.80 -10.67
C PHE A 26 -4.82 3.44 -10.41
N THR A 27 -4.76 4.77 -10.43
CA THR A 27 -3.55 5.52 -10.13
C THR A 27 -3.68 6.07 -8.71
N PRO A 28 -2.77 5.69 -7.79
CA PRO A 28 -2.78 6.23 -6.44
C PRO A 28 -2.60 7.76 -6.42
N SER A 29 -3.08 8.43 -5.37
CA SER A 29 -2.82 9.85 -5.10
C SER A 29 -1.32 10.10 -4.96
N GLY A 30 -0.58 9.14 -4.39
CA GLY A 30 0.88 9.15 -4.31
C GLY A 30 1.44 7.92 -3.61
N ASP A 31 2.76 7.93 -3.41
CA ASP A 31 3.46 6.97 -2.56
C ASP A 31 3.63 7.55 -1.15
N ILE A 32 3.62 6.70 -0.12
CA ILE A 32 3.92 7.06 1.27
C ILE A 32 5.06 6.19 1.81
N PHE A 33 6.02 6.81 2.48
CA PHE A 33 7.16 6.11 3.08
C PHE A 33 7.01 5.92 4.60
N TYR A 34 7.71 4.92 5.13
CA TYR A 34 7.68 4.62 6.55
C TYR A 34 8.19 5.79 7.39
N GLY A 35 7.39 6.17 8.39
CA GLY A 35 7.67 7.28 9.29
C GLY A 35 7.37 8.66 8.73
N GLU A 36 6.92 8.77 7.47
CA GLU A 36 6.44 10.00 6.86
C GLU A 36 5.02 10.33 7.30
N GLU A 37 4.72 11.63 7.31
CA GLU A 37 3.37 12.15 7.50
C GLU A 37 2.90 12.86 6.24
N ILE A 38 1.69 12.52 5.80
CA ILE A 38 0.99 13.20 4.72
C ILE A 38 -0.10 14.05 5.34
N ILE A 39 -0.19 15.31 4.92
CA ILE A 39 -1.25 16.23 5.33
C ILE A 39 -2.08 16.55 4.09
N ASP A 40 -3.38 16.25 4.15
CA ASP A 40 -4.28 16.51 3.04
C ASP A 40 -5.73 16.71 3.53
N ARG A 41 -6.72 16.77 2.63
CA ARG A 41 -8.11 17.10 2.94
C ARG A 41 -9.12 16.23 2.20
N ILE A 42 -10.16 15.79 2.93
CA ILE A 42 -11.32 15.11 2.36
C ILE A 42 -12.50 16.08 2.24
N ASP A 43 -13.19 16.01 1.11
CA ASP A 43 -14.42 16.76 0.83
C ASP A 43 -15.40 15.96 -0.04
N ASP A 44 -16.48 16.60 -0.50
CA ASP A 44 -17.52 15.92 -1.27
C ASP A 44 -17.10 15.60 -2.71
N GLU A 45 -16.14 16.34 -3.28
CA GLU A 45 -15.61 16.07 -4.62
C GLU A 45 -14.55 14.97 -4.56
N ARG A 46 -13.72 14.99 -3.50
CA ARG A 46 -12.69 13.99 -3.20
C ARG A 46 -12.93 13.40 -1.82
N PHE A 47 -13.86 12.44 -1.78
CA PHE A 47 -14.25 11.76 -0.53
C PHE A 47 -13.25 10.69 -0.07
N PHE A 48 -12.22 10.40 -0.87
CA PHE A 48 -11.11 9.53 -0.47
C PHE A 48 -9.81 9.89 -1.19
N ASP A 49 -8.70 9.50 -0.58
CA ASP A 49 -7.37 9.42 -1.16
C ASP A 49 -6.82 8.02 -1.09
N SER A 50 -5.84 7.73 -1.95
CA SER A 50 -5.12 6.46 -1.92
C SER A 50 -3.62 6.64 -1.92
N TRP A 51 -2.95 5.98 -0.98
CA TRP A 51 -1.52 6.10 -0.76
C TRP A 51 -0.87 4.72 -0.87
N ARG A 52 0.12 4.60 -1.73
CA ARG A 52 0.79 3.33 -2.01
C ARG A 52 2.07 3.18 -1.20
N PHE A 53 2.31 1.99 -0.68
CA PHE A 53 3.57 1.62 -0.03
C PHE A 53 3.92 0.17 -0.37
N PHE A 54 5.20 -0.17 -0.27
CA PHE A 54 5.70 -1.52 -0.55
C PHE A 54 6.00 -2.26 0.74
N ALA A 55 5.37 -3.41 0.96
CA ALA A 55 5.56 -4.23 2.15
C ALA A 55 6.10 -5.63 1.79
N ARG A 56 6.84 -6.26 2.71
CA ARG A 56 7.22 -7.67 2.62
C ARG A 56 6.31 -8.54 3.47
N ALA A 57 6.24 -9.82 3.13
CA ALA A 57 5.51 -10.79 3.92
C ALA A 57 6.04 -10.82 5.37
N ASN A 58 5.11 -10.85 6.33
CA ASN A 58 5.33 -10.81 7.79
C ASN A 58 5.78 -9.46 8.37
N ASP A 59 5.88 -8.39 7.58
CA ASP A 59 6.01 -7.05 8.15
C ASP A 59 4.73 -6.64 8.87
N ILE A 60 4.86 -5.94 10.00
CA ILE A 60 3.76 -5.46 10.83
C ILE A 60 3.69 -3.95 10.72
N PHE A 61 2.54 -3.44 10.31
CA PHE A 61 2.32 -2.00 10.13
C PHE A 61 1.26 -1.46 11.06
N LEU A 62 1.45 -0.20 11.44
CA LEU A 62 0.45 0.63 12.10
C LEU A 62 0.24 1.87 11.26
N ILE A 63 -1.01 2.09 10.83
CA ILE A 63 -1.42 3.29 10.12
C ILE A 63 -2.30 4.11 11.05
N ARG A 64 -2.03 5.41 11.14
CA ARG A 64 -2.80 6.38 11.92
C ARG A 64 -3.26 7.51 11.02
N MET A 65 -4.52 7.90 11.15
CA MET A 65 -5.13 9.03 10.44
C MET A 65 -5.82 9.91 11.47
N THR A 66 -5.18 11.02 11.81
CA THR A 66 -5.73 12.02 12.74
C THR A 66 -6.49 13.06 11.94
N ALA A 67 -7.75 13.29 12.28
CA ALA A 67 -8.63 14.22 11.56
C ALA A 67 -8.81 15.54 12.30
N SER A 68 -9.13 16.59 11.53
CA SER A 68 -9.55 17.88 12.03
C SER A 68 -10.69 18.46 11.17
N GLU A 69 -11.20 19.64 11.55
CA GLU A 69 -12.22 20.39 10.80
C GLU A 69 -13.58 19.68 10.60
N GLY A 70 -13.87 18.66 11.41
CA GLY A 70 -15.14 17.93 11.41
C GLY A 70 -15.11 16.61 10.67
N LEU A 71 -13.98 16.21 10.08
CA LEU A 71 -13.83 14.93 9.39
C LEU A 71 -13.95 13.77 10.38
N ALA A 72 -14.80 12.79 10.09
CA ALA A 72 -14.83 11.50 10.76
C ALA A 72 -13.97 10.51 9.95
N PRO A 73 -12.70 10.27 10.34
CA PRO A 73 -11.76 9.55 9.50
C PRO A 73 -12.05 8.06 9.46
N LEU A 74 -11.72 7.43 8.34
CA LEU A 74 -11.78 5.98 8.15
C LEU A 74 -10.58 5.55 7.30
N ILE A 75 -9.92 4.47 7.73
CA ILE A 75 -8.84 3.84 6.99
C ILE A 75 -9.31 2.49 6.45
N GLY A 76 -9.00 2.22 5.19
CA GLY A 76 -8.97 0.88 4.60
C GLY A 76 -7.57 0.54 4.08
N VAL A 77 -7.20 -0.73 4.07
CA VAL A 77 -5.95 -1.19 3.44
C VAL A 77 -6.28 -2.27 2.43
N LEU A 78 -5.87 -2.08 1.18
CA LEU A 78 -5.99 -3.10 0.13
C LEU A 78 -4.66 -3.84 -0.03
N ASN A 79 -4.75 -5.16 -0.23
CA ASN A 79 -3.61 -6.00 -0.57
C ASN A 79 -3.17 -5.82 -2.03
N PRO A 80 -2.04 -6.42 -2.47
CA PRO A 80 -1.58 -6.33 -3.86
C PRO A 80 -2.58 -6.85 -4.89
N GLY A 81 -3.47 -7.77 -4.50
CA GLY A 81 -4.59 -8.24 -5.32
C GLY A 81 -5.79 -7.29 -5.38
N GLY A 82 -5.75 -6.13 -4.70
CA GLY A 82 -6.85 -5.16 -4.64
C GLY A 82 -7.97 -5.50 -3.66
N ASN A 83 -7.79 -6.51 -2.80
CA ASN A 83 -8.81 -6.91 -1.82
C ASN A 83 -8.60 -6.18 -0.49
N LEU A 84 -9.70 -5.80 0.17
CA LEU A 84 -9.65 -5.20 1.51
C LEU A 84 -9.07 -6.19 2.53
N LEU A 85 -7.95 -5.80 3.14
CA LEU A 85 -7.24 -6.56 4.17
C LEU A 85 -7.66 -6.15 5.59
N VAL A 86 -7.77 -4.85 5.86
CA VAL A 86 -8.14 -4.32 7.19
C VAL A 86 -8.83 -2.95 7.05
N SER A 87 -9.65 -2.60 8.04
CA SER A 87 -10.21 -1.26 8.24
C SER A 87 -10.11 -0.82 9.69
N SER A 88 -10.01 0.49 9.95
CA SER A 88 -9.84 1.07 11.30
C SER A 88 -11.07 1.01 12.20
N GLY A 89 -12.25 0.68 11.66
CA GLY A 89 -13.53 0.79 12.39
C GLY A 89 -14.00 2.24 12.56
N ASP A 90 -15.17 2.38 13.17
CA ASP A 90 -15.87 3.66 13.30
C ASP A 90 -15.11 4.63 14.20
N THR A 91 -14.83 5.82 13.68
CA THR A 91 -14.14 6.89 14.41
C THR A 91 -14.99 8.16 14.38
N PRO A 92 -15.20 8.85 15.53
CA PRO A 92 -15.97 10.09 15.55
C PRO A 92 -15.26 11.24 14.79
N PRO A 93 -15.99 12.31 14.46
CA PRO A 93 -15.40 13.54 13.93
C PRO A 93 -14.21 14.07 14.75
N ASN A 94 -13.17 14.54 14.09
CA ASN A 94 -11.89 14.99 14.67
C ASN A 94 -11.15 13.93 15.50
N GLY A 95 -11.49 12.64 15.32
CA GLY A 95 -10.83 11.54 15.99
C GLY A 95 -9.55 11.09 15.30
N GLU A 96 -8.95 10.02 15.82
CA GLU A 96 -7.84 9.31 15.20
C GLU A 96 -8.26 7.89 14.85
N ALA A 97 -8.29 7.59 13.55
CA ALA A 97 -8.50 6.24 13.05
C ALA A 97 -7.17 5.49 13.05
N THR A 98 -7.19 4.22 13.45
CA THR A 98 -5.99 3.37 13.50
C THR A 98 -6.24 2.02 12.83
N ALA A 99 -5.36 1.60 11.91
CA ALA A 99 -5.38 0.28 11.30
C ALA A 99 -4.04 -0.43 11.53
N ARG A 100 -4.08 -1.66 12.06
CA ARG A 100 -2.90 -2.50 12.28
C ARG A 100 -3.08 -3.82 11.56
N PHE A 101 -2.05 -4.27 10.85
CA PHE A 101 -2.06 -5.56 10.17
C PHE A 101 -0.65 -6.12 9.99
N THR A 102 -0.59 -7.42 9.70
CA THR A 102 0.63 -8.10 9.23
C THR A 102 0.47 -8.35 7.74
N ALA A 103 1.43 -7.94 6.94
CA ALA A 103 1.41 -8.16 5.49
C ALA A 103 1.49 -9.66 5.18
N PRO A 104 0.48 -10.27 4.53
CA PRO A 104 0.50 -11.70 4.22
C PRO A 104 1.48 -12.06 3.10
N GLU A 105 1.71 -11.12 2.17
CA GLU A 105 2.55 -11.31 1.00
C GLU A 105 3.36 -10.05 0.69
N GLU A 106 4.42 -10.23 -0.10
CA GLU A 106 5.19 -9.11 -0.61
C GLU A 106 4.46 -8.42 -1.76
N GLY A 107 4.48 -7.08 -1.78
CA GLY A 107 3.96 -6.31 -2.90
C GLY A 107 3.57 -4.88 -2.53
N PHE A 108 2.91 -4.23 -3.48
CA PHE A 108 2.35 -2.90 -3.27
C PHE A 108 0.96 -2.98 -2.64
N TYR A 109 0.81 -2.32 -1.51
CA TYR A 109 -0.46 -2.16 -0.81
C TYR A 109 -0.98 -0.74 -1.02
N LEU A 110 -2.29 -0.55 -0.82
CA LEU A 110 -2.92 0.77 -0.88
C LEU A 110 -3.58 1.07 0.46
N ILE A 111 -3.26 2.22 1.04
CA ILE A 111 -4.01 2.83 2.13
C ILE A 111 -5.10 3.69 1.49
N ILE A 112 -6.36 3.43 1.84
CA ILE A 112 -7.50 4.26 1.49
C ILE A 112 -7.79 5.15 2.70
N ALA A 113 -7.48 6.44 2.57
CA ALA A 113 -7.82 7.46 3.56
C ALA A 113 -9.16 8.08 3.14
N THR A 114 -10.20 7.91 3.94
CA THR A 114 -11.55 8.35 3.60
C THR A 114 -12.32 8.79 4.84
N ARG A 115 -13.63 9.00 4.67
CA ARG A 115 -14.57 9.40 5.71
C ARG A 115 -15.55 8.28 6.05
N MET A 116 -16.07 8.30 7.26
CA MET A 116 -17.22 7.48 7.64
C MET A 116 -18.38 7.68 6.64
N GLY A 117 -18.95 6.58 6.15
CA GLY A 117 -19.98 6.58 5.11
C GLY A 117 -19.45 6.59 3.66
N ASN A 118 -18.13 6.72 3.46
CA ASN A 118 -17.47 6.79 2.16
C ASN A 118 -18.08 7.88 1.25
N GLU A 119 -18.46 7.53 0.03
CA GLU A 119 -19.14 8.42 -0.95
C GLU A 119 -20.44 9.01 -0.39
N ASN A 120 -21.13 8.28 0.49
CA ASN A 120 -22.38 8.69 1.13
C ASN A 120 -22.16 9.36 2.49
N GLY A 121 -20.90 9.50 2.92
CA GLY A 121 -20.55 10.29 4.10
C GLY A 121 -20.79 11.78 3.85
N GLU A 122 -20.89 12.57 4.90
CA GLU A 122 -21.11 14.03 4.78
C GLU A 122 -20.01 14.85 5.49
N THR A 123 -19.14 14.19 6.25
CA THR A 123 -18.06 14.89 6.97
C THR A 123 -16.95 15.30 6.02
N VAL A 124 -16.36 16.46 6.26
CA VAL A 124 -15.24 17.00 5.48
C VAL A 124 -14.20 17.54 6.45
N GLY A 125 -12.96 17.70 5.99
CA GLY A 125 -11.90 18.29 6.81
C GLY A 125 -10.51 17.78 6.46
N ALA A 126 -9.52 18.33 7.15
CA ALA A 126 -8.13 17.94 6.98
C ALA A 126 -7.80 16.65 7.74
N TYR A 127 -6.77 15.95 7.28
CA TYR A 127 -6.21 14.79 7.95
C TYR A 127 -4.69 14.78 7.88
N THR A 128 -4.08 14.16 8.90
CA THR A 128 -2.67 13.75 8.90
C THR A 128 -2.61 12.23 8.90
N LEU A 129 -2.00 11.64 7.86
CA LEU A 129 -1.83 10.21 7.69
C LEU A 129 -0.37 9.81 7.94
N ARG A 130 -0.15 8.76 8.71
CA ARG A 130 1.18 8.21 9.00
C ARG A 130 1.17 6.69 8.94
N ILE A 131 2.26 6.11 8.43
CA ILE A 131 2.53 4.68 8.49
C ILE A 131 3.82 4.39 9.25
N ASP A 132 3.76 3.48 10.22
CA ASP A 132 4.90 2.98 10.98
C ASP A 132 5.14 1.49 10.72
N TRP A 133 6.40 1.11 10.53
CA TRP A 133 6.84 -0.28 10.43
C TRP A 133 7.31 -0.78 11.80
N LEU A 134 6.46 -1.58 12.45
CA LEU A 134 6.61 -1.93 13.87
C LEU A 134 7.67 -3.02 14.14
N ASN A 135 8.00 -3.83 13.14
CA ASN A 135 9.02 -4.87 13.23
C ASN A 135 10.13 -4.66 12.20
N ALA A 136 10.44 -3.41 11.88
CA ALA A 136 11.58 -3.09 11.06
C ALA A 136 12.82 -3.79 11.61
N PRO A 137 13.61 -4.47 10.76
CA PRO A 137 14.92 -4.94 11.20
C PRO A 137 15.68 -3.72 11.72
N PRO A 138 16.48 -3.88 12.79
CA PRO A 138 17.29 -2.78 13.27
C PRO A 138 18.08 -2.25 12.07
N THR A 139 17.83 -1.01 11.68
CA THR A 139 18.73 -0.29 10.78
C THR A 139 20.08 -0.41 11.45
N ARG A 140 21.10 -0.94 10.76
CA ARG A 140 22.47 -0.85 11.28
C ARG A 140 22.69 0.60 11.63
N ASP A 141 22.72 0.89 12.93
CA ASP A 141 23.14 2.19 13.43
C ASP A 141 24.51 2.44 12.78
N PRO A 142 24.77 3.63 12.20
CA PRO A 142 26.08 3.95 11.63
C PRO A 142 27.25 3.74 12.62
N ALA A 143 26.97 3.61 13.93
CA ALA A 143 27.96 3.18 14.92
C ALA A 143 28.38 1.69 14.81
N TYR A 144 27.59 0.84 14.14
CA TYR A 144 27.97 -0.52 13.77
C TYR A 144 28.53 -0.53 12.35
N GLN A 145 29.80 -0.17 12.24
CA GLN A 145 30.55 -0.43 11.02
C GLN A 145 30.83 -1.93 10.94
N ASP A 146 30.61 -2.53 9.77
CA ASP A 146 31.07 -3.89 9.53
C ASP A 146 32.59 -3.95 9.64
N VAL A 147 33.08 -4.71 10.60
CA VAL A 147 34.48 -5.09 10.64
C VAL A 147 34.60 -6.39 9.87
N ILE A 148 35.19 -6.29 8.68
CA ILE A 148 35.63 -7.46 7.92
C ILE A 148 36.94 -7.92 8.56
N PHE A 149 36.91 -9.09 9.18
CA PHE A 149 38.13 -9.75 9.63
C PHE A 149 38.67 -10.58 8.47
N ASP A 150 39.81 -10.17 7.91
CA ASP A 150 40.59 -11.00 7.02
C ASP A 150 41.57 -11.84 7.83
N CYS A 151 41.22 -13.10 8.04
CA CYS A 151 42.11 -14.10 8.63
C CYS A 151 42.54 -15.06 7.53
N ALA A 152 43.82 -15.03 7.15
CA ALA A 152 44.43 -16.02 6.24
C ALA A 152 43.66 -16.24 4.91
N GLY A 153 43.13 -15.16 4.31
CA GLY A 153 42.41 -15.22 3.04
C GLY A 153 40.93 -15.63 3.15
N GLN A 154 40.39 -15.68 4.36
CA GLN A 154 38.95 -15.81 4.61
C GLN A 154 38.44 -14.54 5.27
N SER A 155 37.52 -13.87 4.58
CA SER A 155 36.82 -12.69 5.09
C SER A 155 35.58 -13.13 5.87
N ALA A 156 35.46 -12.73 7.13
CA ALA A 156 34.26 -12.95 7.94
C ALA A 156 33.70 -11.61 8.43
N ALA A 157 32.41 -11.36 8.16
CA ALA A 157 31.68 -10.20 8.66
C ALA A 157 31.06 -10.54 10.02
N THR A 158 31.49 -9.85 11.08
CA THR A 158 30.91 -9.98 12.42
C THR A 158 30.58 -8.59 12.97
N ALA A 159 29.40 -8.42 13.55
CA ALA A 159 29.05 -7.20 14.28
C ALA A 159 29.81 -7.18 15.62
N LEU A 160 30.81 -6.31 15.75
CA LEU A 160 31.61 -6.14 16.97
C LEU A 160 31.46 -4.70 17.48
N THR A 161 31.31 -4.52 18.80
CA THR A 161 31.38 -3.20 19.43
C THR A 161 32.85 -2.78 19.57
N LEU A 162 33.30 -1.77 18.81
CA LEU A 162 34.63 -1.18 18.97
C LEU A 162 34.57 -0.03 19.96
N LEU A 163 34.94 -0.27 21.22
CA LEU A 163 35.15 0.79 22.20
C LEU A 163 36.54 1.39 21.96
N LEU A 164 36.61 2.53 21.28
CA LEU A 164 37.84 3.32 21.18
C LEU A 164 38.00 4.12 22.48
N TYR A 165 38.99 3.77 23.28
CA TYR A 165 39.42 4.56 24.44
C TYR A 165 40.35 5.67 23.92
N PRO A 166 40.04 6.97 24.10
CA PRO A 166 40.99 8.03 23.80
C PRO A 166 42.11 8.03 24.86
N ASP A 167 43.36 8.20 24.41
CA ASP A 167 44.55 8.37 25.25
C ASP A 167 44.50 9.63 26.13
#